data_AF-A0A9X0DGD6-F1
#
_entry.id   AF-A0A9X0DGD6-F1
#
_cell.length_a   1.000
_cell.length_b   1.000
_cell.length_c   1.000
_cell.angle_alpha   90.00
_cell.angle_beta   90.00
_cell.angle_gamma   90.00
#
_symmetry.space_group_name_H-M   'P 1'
#
loop_
_entity.id
_entity.type
_entity.pdbx_description
1 polymer ?
#
loop_
_entity_poly.entity_id
_entity_poly.type
_entity_poly.pdbx_seq_one_letter_code
_entity_poly.pdbx_strand_id
1 'polypeptide(L)'
;MEVSRSREPPLVNRDTNLLNETLTTPTAPSQFLVHLSKHPDTPTRELLHPYLSYETWLRKVFAKQHTGLDSLVGLVSIYDGHESSFKIRTIDHQAAINDKYIMPLGKCEQELEGDLAIAGSIARFHENFEAFTHGVLKDIDWSNIVVAGSAALLPLLSPRRNVPSTLSAAVEKSLEHYFQTIANASDIDIFMYGLDEQTAIRRIREIEATLRKNQRLLPGMGISLRTKNAITFVSPKWPYRHVQVILRLYQSITELITGFDIDCACVAFDGQQVYSSPRGIAAISTRTNTIDLTRRSPCTSVIHHDS
;
A
#
# COMPACT_ATOMS: atom_id res chain seq x y z
N MET A 1 -16.77 66.63 -3.29
CA MET A 1 -17.67 65.51 -2.93
C MET A 1 -16.84 64.24 -3.06
N GLU A 2 -16.24 63.82 -1.94
CA GLU A 2 -15.30 62.69 -1.89
C GLU A 2 -16.04 61.36 -2.01
N VAL A 3 -15.44 60.44 -2.79
CA VAL A 3 -15.87 59.05 -2.93
C VAL A 3 -15.17 58.23 -1.87
N SER A 4 -15.92 57.75 -0.86
CA SER A 4 -15.42 56.81 0.14
C SER A 4 -15.36 55.40 -0.44
N ARG A 5 -14.16 54.88 -0.71
CA ARG A 5 -13.93 53.44 -0.94
C ARG A 5 -13.72 52.76 0.41
N SER A 6 -14.65 51.89 0.79
CA SER A 6 -14.49 50.95 1.90
C SER A 6 -13.37 49.96 1.59
N ARG A 7 -12.34 49.90 2.45
CA ARG A 7 -11.28 48.90 2.38
C ARG A 7 -11.81 47.58 2.93
N GLU A 8 -11.85 46.53 2.10
CA GLU A 8 -11.96 45.16 2.59
C GLU A 8 -10.72 44.79 3.42
N PRO A 9 -10.88 44.02 4.52
CA PRO A 9 -9.73 43.58 5.30
C PRO A 9 -8.94 42.51 4.52
N PRO A 10 -7.61 42.44 4.70
CA PRO A 10 -6.80 41.44 4.02
C PRO A 10 -7.21 40.04 4.45
N LEU A 11 -7.35 39.15 3.46
CA LEU A 11 -7.50 37.71 3.65
C LEU A 11 -6.36 37.21 4.52
N VAL A 12 -6.67 36.88 5.77
CA VAL A 12 -5.74 36.19 6.66
C VAL A 12 -5.39 34.86 6.00
N ASN A 13 -4.11 34.69 5.72
CA ASN A 13 -3.52 33.53 5.07
C ASN A 13 -3.76 32.28 5.97
N ARG A 14 -4.82 31.52 5.70
CA ARG A 14 -5.18 30.31 6.47
C ARG A 14 -4.15 29.19 6.31
N ASP A 15 -3.34 29.23 5.25
CA ASP A 15 -2.37 28.17 4.94
C ASP A 15 -1.10 28.22 5.82
N THR A 16 -0.79 29.36 6.44
CA THR A 16 0.37 29.48 7.33
C THR A 16 0.13 28.98 8.75
N ASN A 17 -1.13 28.87 9.21
CA ASN A 17 -1.44 28.41 10.57
C ASN A 17 -1.45 26.89 10.75
N LEU A 18 -1.67 26.10 9.68
CA LEU A 18 -1.75 24.64 9.76
C LEU A 18 -0.40 23.92 9.95
N LEU A 19 0.72 24.65 9.84
CA LEU A 19 2.07 24.09 9.95
C LEU A 19 2.63 24.19 11.38
N ASN A 20 2.04 25.05 12.21
CA ASN A 20 2.40 25.22 13.60
C ASN A 20 1.54 24.36 14.55
N GLU A 21 0.49 23.72 14.03
CA GLU A 21 -0.27 22.71 14.77
C GLU A 21 0.44 21.36 14.66
N THR A 22 1.13 20.97 15.72
CA THR A 22 1.54 19.58 15.89
C THR A 22 0.26 18.76 16.07
N LEU A 23 -0.21 18.10 15.00
CA LEU A 23 -1.38 17.23 15.10
C LEU A 23 -1.06 16.07 16.03
N THR A 24 -1.78 16.00 17.14
CA THR A 24 -1.64 14.93 18.12
C THR A 24 -2.56 13.77 17.76
N THR A 25 -2.00 12.57 17.62
CA THR A 25 -2.76 11.33 17.55
C THR A 25 -2.96 10.76 18.97
N PRO A 26 -4.05 10.00 19.23
CA PRO A 26 -4.31 9.40 20.55
C PRO A 26 -3.16 8.50 21.05
N THR A 27 -2.50 7.81 20.13
CA THR A 27 -1.24 7.10 20.36
C THR A 27 -0.31 7.34 19.17
N ALA A 28 0.99 7.04 19.30
CA ALA A 28 1.90 7.08 18.17
C ALA A 28 1.35 6.21 17.01
N PRO A 29 1.50 6.60 15.74
CA PRO A 29 1.05 5.79 14.60
C PRO A 29 1.51 4.34 14.67
N SER A 30 2.77 4.09 15.07
CA SER A 30 3.33 2.74 15.28
C SER A 30 2.58 1.88 16.31
N GLN A 31 1.75 2.47 17.16
CA GLN A 31 0.94 1.79 18.17
C GLN A 31 -0.53 1.65 17.75
N PHE A 32 -0.88 2.00 16.50
CA PHE A 32 -2.27 1.98 16.04
C PHE A 32 -2.92 0.59 16.14
N LEU A 33 -2.18 -0.49 15.84
CA LEU A 33 -2.69 -1.86 16.00
C LEU A 33 -3.04 -2.17 17.45
N VAL A 34 -2.18 -1.78 18.39
CA VAL A 34 -2.45 -1.91 19.83
C VAL A 34 -3.65 -1.06 20.23
N HIS A 35 -3.78 0.16 19.69
CA HIS A 35 -4.92 1.02 19.94
C HIS A 35 -6.26 0.40 19.50
N LEU A 36 -6.31 -0.26 18.33
CA LEU A 36 -7.49 -1.01 17.88
C LEU A 36 -7.84 -2.17 18.83
N SER A 37 -6.83 -2.91 19.28
CA SER A 37 -7.04 -4.06 20.19
C SER A 37 -7.62 -3.67 21.55
N LYS A 38 -7.32 -2.45 22.03
CA LYS A 38 -7.82 -1.92 23.30
C LYS A 38 -9.26 -1.38 23.23
N HIS A 39 -9.79 -1.20 22.02
CA HIS A 39 -11.13 -0.64 21.78
C HIS A 39 -11.93 -1.56 20.86
N PRO A 40 -12.26 -2.80 21.29
CA PRO A 40 -12.98 -3.76 20.45
C PRO A 40 -14.38 -3.26 20.04
N ASP A 41 -15.07 -2.56 20.94
CA ASP A 41 -16.47 -2.13 20.75
C ASP A 41 -16.62 -0.75 20.07
N THR A 42 -15.52 -0.11 19.69
CA THR A 42 -15.56 1.19 18.99
C THR A 42 -15.38 1.00 17.49
N PRO A 43 -16.22 1.63 16.63
CA PRO A 43 -16.04 1.55 15.18
C PRO A 43 -14.63 1.96 14.74
N THR A 44 -14.00 1.16 13.87
CA THR A 44 -12.62 1.39 13.41
C THR A 44 -12.48 2.75 12.73
N ARG A 45 -13.53 3.18 12.00
CA ARG A 45 -13.56 4.48 11.34
C ARG A 45 -13.40 5.66 12.30
N GLU A 46 -13.90 5.54 13.52
CA GLU A 46 -13.84 6.58 14.54
C GLU A 46 -12.43 6.66 15.12
N LEU A 47 -11.86 5.50 15.48
CA LEU A 47 -10.48 5.40 15.99
C LEU A 47 -9.44 5.85 14.95
N LEU A 48 -9.73 5.64 13.66
CA LEU A 48 -8.84 6.00 12.55
C LEU A 48 -8.79 7.52 12.29
N HIS A 49 -9.86 8.27 12.62
CA HIS A 49 -10.02 9.66 12.18
C HIS A 49 -8.84 10.59 12.53
N PRO A 50 -8.28 10.58 13.76
CA PRO A 50 -7.11 11.42 14.09
C PRO A 50 -5.87 11.09 13.24
N TYR A 51 -5.69 9.82 12.87
CA TYR A 51 -4.56 9.36 12.06
C TYR A 51 -4.70 9.77 10.59
N LEU A 52 -5.92 9.90 10.06
CA LEU A 52 -6.15 10.43 8.71
C LEU A 52 -5.78 11.91 8.61
N SER A 53 -6.10 12.69 9.64
CA SER A 53 -5.69 14.09 9.74
C SER A 53 -4.16 14.22 9.80
N TYR A 54 -3.52 13.37 10.61
CA TYR A 54 -2.05 13.30 10.68
C TYR A 54 -1.42 12.89 9.34
N GLU A 55 -1.93 11.87 8.66
CA GLU A 55 -1.46 11.45 7.34
C GLU A 55 -1.62 12.58 6.29
N THR A 56 -2.73 13.31 6.35
CA THR A 56 -3.00 14.46 5.45
C THR A 56 -1.99 15.58 5.68
N TRP A 57 -1.60 15.82 6.93
CA TRP A 57 -0.52 16.74 7.25
C TRP A 57 0.84 16.23 6.74
N LEU A 58 1.16 14.94 6.94
CA LEU A 58 2.39 14.35 6.40
C LEU A 58 2.50 14.55 4.88
N ARG A 59 1.41 14.33 4.14
CA ARG A 59 1.36 14.58 2.68
C ARG A 59 1.69 16.03 2.33
N LYS A 60 1.16 17.00 3.07
CA LYS A 60 1.46 18.43 2.87
C LYS A 60 2.92 18.75 3.20
N VAL A 61 3.48 18.07 4.21
CA VAL A 61 4.89 18.23 4.57
C VAL A 61 5.79 17.67 3.47
N PHE A 62 5.54 16.47 2.96
CA PHE A 62 6.32 15.89 1.85
C PHE A 62 6.14 16.63 0.50
N ALA A 63 5.03 17.34 0.32
CA ALA A 63 4.87 18.25 -0.83
C ALA A 63 5.85 19.43 -0.78
N LYS A 64 6.43 19.73 0.39
CA LYS A 64 7.52 20.70 0.55
C LYS A 64 8.85 19.95 0.49
N GLN A 65 9.85 20.56 -0.17
CA GLN A 65 11.16 19.93 -0.35
C GLN A 65 11.86 19.62 0.98
N HIS A 66 12.55 18.48 1.05
CA HIS A 66 13.46 18.00 2.11
C HIS A 66 13.04 18.29 3.55
N THR A 67 12.23 17.38 4.10
CA THR A 67 11.56 17.55 5.39
C THR A 67 12.40 17.10 6.59
N GLY A 68 13.49 16.35 6.36
CA GLY A 68 14.35 15.79 7.43
C GLY A 68 13.64 14.80 8.36
N LEU A 69 12.45 14.34 7.99
CA LEU A 69 11.67 13.38 8.77
C LEU A 69 12.25 11.96 8.66
N ASP A 70 12.01 11.17 9.71
CA ASP A 70 12.33 9.75 9.70
C ASP A 70 11.63 9.01 8.56
N SER A 71 12.30 8.01 7.96
CA SER A 71 11.79 7.32 6.77
C SER A 71 10.48 6.57 7.03
N LEU A 72 10.26 6.15 8.28
CA LEU A 72 9.14 5.32 8.74
C LEU A 72 8.10 6.11 9.57
N VAL A 73 8.22 7.44 9.64
CA VAL A 73 7.28 8.28 10.40
C VAL A 73 5.84 8.04 9.96
N GLY A 74 4.92 7.83 10.90
CA GLY A 74 3.52 7.60 10.54
C GLY A 74 3.18 6.20 10.03
N LEU A 75 4.17 5.29 9.94
CA LEU A 75 3.97 3.90 9.59
C LEU A 75 3.95 2.98 10.81
N VAL A 76 3.46 1.77 10.59
CA VAL A 76 3.41 0.67 11.54
C VAL A 76 4.19 -0.50 10.97
N SER A 77 5.19 -0.97 11.70
CA SER A 77 5.89 -2.23 11.44
C SER A 77 4.97 -3.38 11.82
N ILE A 78 4.52 -4.17 10.85
CA ILE A 78 3.45 -5.16 11.07
C ILE A 78 3.91 -6.32 11.96
N TYR A 79 5.17 -6.75 11.84
CA TYR A 79 5.74 -7.88 12.59
C TYR A 79 6.75 -7.38 13.62
N ASP A 80 6.26 -6.60 14.57
CA ASP A 80 7.02 -6.02 15.69
C ASP A 80 6.36 -6.34 17.04
N GLY A 81 6.01 -7.62 17.24
CA GLY A 81 5.50 -8.17 18.50
C GLY A 81 4.00 -7.98 18.76
N HIS A 82 3.27 -7.40 17.80
CA HIS A 82 1.84 -7.10 17.91
C HIS A 82 1.00 -7.66 16.74
N GLU A 83 1.61 -8.45 15.86
CA GLU A 83 0.96 -9.08 14.70
C GLU A 83 -0.25 -9.93 15.09
N SER A 84 -0.21 -10.58 16.26
CA SER A 84 -1.31 -11.39 16.80
C SER A 84 -2.59 -10.59 17.08
N SER A 85 -2.45 -9.27 17.29
CA SER A 85 -3.54 -8.33 17.54
C SER A 85 -4.17 -7.78 16.25
N PHE A 86 -3.58 -8.06 15.08
CA PHE A 86 -4.12 -7.62 13.79
C PHE A 86 -5.30 -8.51 13.38
N LYS A 87 -6.46 -8.24 13.98
CA LYS A 87 -7.68 -9.02 13.80
C LYS A 87 -8.65 -8.39 12.80
N ILE A 88 -9.54 -9.23 12.26
CA ILE A 88 -10.71 -8.82 11.51
C ILE A 88 -11.72 -8.16 12.44
N ARG A 89 -12.22 -7.02 12.00
CA ARG A 89 -13.20 -6.18 12.70
C ARG A 89 -14.41 -5.96 11.80
N THR A 90 -15.52 -6.59 12.15
CA THR A 90 -16.81 -6.54 11.45
C THR A 90 -17.74 -5.48 12.02
N ILE A 91 -17.40 -4.87 13.16
CA ILE A 91 -18.19 -3.83 13.84
C ILE A 91 -18.62 -2.69 12.90
N ASP A 92 -17.74 -2.26 11.98
CA ASP A 92 -18.06 -1.20 11.04
C ASP A 92 -19.13 -1.63 10.02
N HIS A 93 -19.11 -2.88 9.57
CA HIS A 93 -20.15 -3.44 8.71
C HIS A 93 -21.48 -3.60 9.45
N GLN A 94 -21.43 -4.08 10.70
CA GLN A 94 -22.62 -4.27 11.53
C GLN A 94 -23.30 -2.94 11.89
N ALA A 95 -22.52 -1.89 12.14
CA ALA A 95 -23.02 -0.56 12.46
C ALA A 95 -23.40 0.26 11.20
N ALA A 96 -23.02 -0.20 10.01
CA ALA A 96 -23.29 0.52 8.77
C ALA A 96 -24.70 0.24 8.23
N ILE A 97 -25.32 1.27 7.66
CA ILE A 97 -26.52 1.14 6.83
C ILE A 97 -26.05 0.64 5.47
N ASN A 98 -26.61 -0.47 4.97
CA ASN A 98 -26.20 -1.13 3.71
C ASN A 98 -26.07 -0.16 2.51
N ASP A 99 -26.89 0.90 2.48
CA ASP A 99 -26.90 1.91 1.42
C ASP A 99 -25.61 2.76 1.32
N LYS A 100 -24.66 2.60 2.25
CA LYS A 100 -23.37 3.29 2.24
C LYS A 100 -22.25 2.53 1.52
N TYR A 101 -22.47 1.28 1.10
CA TYR A 101 -21.48 0.50 0.35
C TYR A 101 -21.77 0.54 -1.14
N ILE A 102 -20.76 0.90 -1.93
CA ILE A 102 -20.85 0.89 -3.40
C ILE A 102 -20.69 -0.54 -3.95
N MET A 103 -19.83 -1.34 -3.32
CA MET A 103 -19.55 -2.74 -3.70
C MET A 103 -19.46 -3.62 -2.44
N PRO A 104 -20.60 -4.09 -1.90
CA PRO A 104 -20.61 -4.92 -0.71
C PRO A 104 -20.05 -6.32 -0.99
N LEU A 105 -19.33 -6.90 -0.03
CA LEU A 105 -18.88 -8.29 -0.10
C LEU A 105 -20.06 -9.26 -0.01
N GLY A 106 -20.01 -10.34 -0.78
CA GLY A 106 -20.99 -11.43 -0.64
C GLY A 106 -20.89 -12.08 0.74
N LYS A 107 -22.00 -12.62 1.26
CA LYS A 107 -22.03 -13.25 2.60
C LYS A 107 -20.97 -14.34 2.78
N CYS A 108 -20.69 -15.13 1.74
CA CYS A 108 -19.69 -16.20 1.77
C CYS A 108 -18.24 -15.71 1.70
N GLU A 109 -18.02 -14.41 1.46
CA GLU A 109 -16.71 -13.77 1.35
C GLU A 109 -16.35 -12.98 2.62
N GLN A 110 -17.31 -12.81 3.52
CA GLN A 110 -17.11 -12.12 4.79
C GLN A 110 -16.27 -12.98 5.74
N GLU A 111 -15.21 -12.39 6.26
CA GLU A 111 -14.39 -13.00 7.32
C GLU A 111 -15.06 -12.84 8.68
N LEU A 112 -14.69 -13.71 9.63
CA LEU A 112 -15.29 -13.69 10.97
C LEU A 112 -14.60 -12.65 11.86
N GLU A 113 -15.38 -12.04 12.74
CA GLU A 113 -14.87 -11.20 13.82
C GLU A 113 -13.77 -11.93 14.59
N GLY A 114 -12.66 -11.24 14.85
CA GLY A 114 -11.57 -11.74 15.70
C GLY A 114 -10.60 -12.71 15.01
N ASP A 115 -10.89 -13.17 13.79
CA ASP A 115 -9.92 -13.92 12.98
C ASP A 115 -8.68 -13.08 12.68
N LEU A 116 -7.54 -13.74 12.45
CA LEU A 116 -6.34 -13.01 12.06
C LEU A 116 -6.51 -12.46 10.63
N ALA A 117 -6.27 -11.15 10.45
CA ALA A 117 -6.46 -10.48 9.17
C ALA A 117 -5.31 -10.70 8.18
N ILE A 118 -4.16 -11.11 8.70
CA ILE A 118 -2.88 -11.22 8.00
C ILE A 118 -2.24 -12.61 8.16
N ALA A 119 -1.16 -12.87 7.42
CA ALA A 119 -0.26 -13.98 7.65
C ALA A 119 0.26 -13.96 9.11
N GLY A 120 0.22 -15.11 9.77
CA GLY A 120 0.48 -15.23 11.22
C GLY A 120 1.88 -14.88 11.71
N SER A 121 2.85 -14.76 10.80
CA SER A 121 4.23 -14.46 11.12
C SER A 121 4.96 -13.91 9.89
N ILE A 122 6.08 -13.22 10.12
CA ILE A 122 6.95 -12.76 9.02
C ILE A 122 7.47 -13.94 8.18
N ALA A 123 7.76 -15.09 8.81
CA ALA A 123 8.17 -16.30 8.09
C ALA A 123 7.07 -16.77 7.13
N ARG A 124 5.81 -16.77 7.58
CA ARG A 124 4.67 -17.11 6.72
C ARG A 124 4.48 -16.08 5.60
N PHE A 125 4.69 -14.80 5.88
CA PHE A 125 4.69 -13.78 4.85
C PHE A 125 5.77 -14.03 3.78
N HIS A 126 7.01 -14.38 4.17
CA HIS A 126 8.06 -14.71 3.22
C HIS A 126 7.72 -15.93 2.36
N GLU A 127 7.15 -16.99 2.94
CA GLU A 127 6.66 -18.14 2.18
C GLU A 127 5.60 -17.73 1.15
N ASN A 128 4.64 -16.91 1.57
CA ASN A 128 3.60 -16.39 0.69
C ASN A 128 4.19 -15.50 -0.41
N PHE A 129 5.14 -14.63 -0.07
CA PHE A 129 5.77 -13.67 -0.99
C PHE A 129 6.64 -14.39 -2.02
N GLU A 130 7.39 -15.42 -1.61
CA GLU A 130 8.15 -16.28 -2.52
C GLU A 130 7.22 -17.03 -3.48
N ALA A 131 6.12 -17.58 -2.98
CA ALA A 131 5.11 -18.24 -3.82
C ALA A 131 4.41 -17.27 -4.79
N PHE A 132 4.09 -16.05 -4.34
CA PHE A 132 3.50 -15.01 -5.17
C PHE A 132 4.47 -14.54 -6.26
N THR A 133 5.76 -14.40 -5.96
CA THR A 133 6.76 -13.91 -6.92
C THR A 133 7.40 -15.02 -7.77
N HIS A 134 7.16 -16.28 -7.44
CA HIS A 134 7.88 -17.44 -7.97
C HIS A 134 9.41 -17.30 -7.85
N GLY A 135 9.89 -16.63 -6.81
CA GLY A 135 11.32 -16.40 -6.57
C GLY A 135 12.00 -15.49 -7.59
N VAL A 136 11.25 -14.72 -8.38
CA VAL A 136 11.85 -13.81 -9.37
C VAL A 136 12.73 -12.74 -8.72
N LEU A 137 12.45 -12.39 -7.47
CA LEU A 137 13.19 -11.41 -6.66
C LEU A 137 14.23 -12.05 -5.73
N LYS A 138 14.50 -13.35 -5.87
CA LYS A 138 15.48 -14.03 -5.02
C LYS A 138 16.86 -13.37 -5.12
N ASP A 139 17.51 -13.19 -3.98
CA ASP A 139 18.84 -12.56 -3.83
C ASP A 139 18.91 -11.11 -4.36
N ILE A 140 17.78 -10.44 -4.51
CA ILE A 140 17.77 -9.00 -4.83
C ILE A 140 18.36 -8.21 -3.65
N ASP A 141 19.17 -7.19 -3.97
CA ASP A 141 19.58 -6.22 -2.97
C ASP A 141 18.39 -5.29 -2.69
N TRP A 142 17.94 -5.24 -1.45
CA TRP A 142 16.78 -4.44 -1.03
C TRP A 142 17.12 -2.98 -0.68
N SER A 143 18.40 -2.61 -0.74
CA SER A 143 18.84 -1.23 -0.45
C SER A 143 18.04 -0.22 -1.27
N ASN A 144 17.36 0.69 -0.57
CA ASN A 144 16.58 1.79 -1.14
C ASN A 144 15.45 1.38 -2.10
N ILE A 145 15.00 0.12 -2.03
CA ILE A 145 13.84 -0.36 -2.79
C ILE A 145 12.82 -1.01 -1.87
N VAL A 146 11.56 -0.96 -2.27
CA VAL A 146 10.48 -1.72 -1.62
C VAL A 146 9.55 -2.27 -2.69
N VAL A 147 8.90 -3.39 -2.38
CA VAL A 147 7.68 -3.81 -3.06
C VAL A 147 6.50 -3.23 -2.31
N ALA A 148 5.54 -2.62 -3.00
CA ALA A 148 4.39 -2.00 -2.34
C ALA A 148 3.08 -2.24 -3.10
N GLY A 149 1.95 -1.86 -2.50
CA GLY A 149 0.65 -2.06 -3.13
C GLY A 149 0.21 -3.52 -3.10
N SER A 150 -0.41 -3.99 -4.18
CA SER A 150 -0.98 -5.35 -4.28
C SER A 150 0.09 -6.44 -4.06
N ALA A 151 1.30 -6.22 -4.56
CA ALA A 151 2.41 -7.17 -4.46
C ALA A 151 2.93 -7.38 -3.03
N ALA A 152 2.76 -6.39 -2.14
CA ALA A 152 3.02 -6.52 -0.71
C ALA A 152 1.77 -6.93 0.08
N LEU A 153 0.59 -6.45 -0.33
CA LEU A 153 -0.69 -6.72 0.32
C LEU A 153 -1.10 -8.20 0.19
N LEU A 154 -1.10 -8.75 -1.02
CA LEU A 154 -1.66 -10.10 -1.26
C LEU A 154 -0.93 -11.20 -0.47
N PRO A 155 0.41 -11.21 -0.38
CA PRO A 155 1.12 -12.15 0.49
C PRO A 155 0.90 -11.91 1.99
N LEU A 156 0.55 -10.68 2.36
CA LEU A 156 0.21 -10.31 3.73
C LEU A 156 -1.16 -10.81 4.17
N LEU A 157 -2.14 -10.94 3.27
CA LEU A 157 -3.49 -11.34 3.68
C LEU A 157 -3.59 -12.82 4.09
N SER A 158 -4.48 -13.10 5.03
CA SER A 158 -4.94 -14.47 5.29
C SER A 158 -5.56 -15.10 4.03
N PRO A 159 -5.36 -16.41 3.79
CA PRO A 159 -5.96 -17.07 2.64
C PRO A 159 -7.49 -16.97 2.65
N ARG A 160 -8.04 -16.59 1.49
CA ARG A 160 -9.49 -16.53 1.27
C ARG A 160 -10.13 -17.91 1.48
N ARG A 161 -11.16 -17.96 2.34
CA ARG A 161 -11.89 -19.19 2.67
C ARG A 161 -12.69 -19.78 1.51
N ASN A 162 -13.15 -18.93 0.60
CA ASN A 162 -14.00 -19.30 -0.53
C ASN A 162 -13.22 -19.78 -1.75
N VAL A 163 -11.90 -19.69 -1.72
CA VAL A 163 -11.05 -20.28 -2.76
C VAL A 163 -10.81 -21.72 -2.31
N PRO A 164 -11.34 -22.73 -3.03
CA PRO A 164 -11.10 -24.11 -2.69
C PRO A 164 -9.61 -24.28 -2.63
N SER A 165 -9.13 -24.63 -1.45
CA SER A 165 -7.78 -25.08 -1.33
C SER A 165 -7.76 -26.43 -2.06
N THR A 166 -7.49 -26.46 -3.36
CA THR A 166 -6.98 -27.65 -4.04
C THR A 166 -5.56 -27.91 -3.55
N LEU A 167 -5.38 -27.87 -2.23
CA LEU A 167 -4.36 -28.50 -1.40
C LEU A 167 -4.58 -30.02 -1.45
N SER A 168 -4.83 -30.57 -2.64
CA SER A 168 -4.59 -31.98 -2.83
C SER A 168 -3.10 -32.16 -2.61
N ALA A 169 -2.72 -33.10 -1.74
CA ALA A 169 -1.32 -33.47 -1.51
C ALA A 169 -0.57 -33.87 -2.82
N ALA A 170 -1.30 -34.03 -3.94
CA ALA A 170 -0.76 -34.27 -5.26
C ALA A 170 -0.31 -33.01 -6.04
N VAL A 171 -0.62 -31.78 -5.58
CA VAL A 171 -0.13 -30.54 -6.19
C VAL A 171 1.12 -30.09 -5.45
N GLU A 172 2.28 -30.34 -6.05
CA GLU A 172 3.62 -30.09 -5.50
C GLU A 172 3.86 -28.64 -5.02
N LYS A 173 2.99 -27.68 -5.42
CA LYS A 173 3.11 -26.25 -5.12
C LYS A 173 1.77 -25.52 -4.94
N SER A 174 1.03 -25.89 -3.90
CA SER A 174 -0.32 -25.35 -3.64
C SER A 174 -0.41 -23.84 -3.43
N LEU A 175 0.57 -23.20 -2.78
CA LEU A 175 0.58 -21.74 -2.56
C LEU A 175 0.82 -20.95 -3.85
N GLU A 176 1.71 -21.45 -4.71
CA GLU A 176 1.93 -20.85 -6.03
C GLU A 176 0.64 -20.90 -6.86
N HIS A 177 -0.05 -22.05 -6.88
CA HIS A 177 -1.34 -22.19 -7.55
C HIS A 177 -2.39 -21.24 -6.97
N TYR A 178 -2.46 -21.11 -5.65
CA TYR A 178 -3.37 -20.17 -4.99
C TYR A 178 -3.18 -18.74 -5.51
N PHE A 179 -1.96 -18.22 -5.52
CA PHE A 179 -1.68 -16.87 -6.01
C PHE A 179 -1.86 -16.74 -7.52
N GLN A 180 -1.68 -17.81 -8.30
CA GLN A 180 -2.05 -17.81 -9.72
C GLN A 180 -3.57 -17.70 -9.91
N THR A 181 -4.39 -18.30 -9.03
CA THR A 181 -5.85 -18.20 -9.11
C THR A 181 -6.36 -16.83 -8.69
N ILE A 182 -5.89 -16.30 -7.55
CA ILE A 182 -6.45 -15.07 -6.97
C ILE A 182 -5.83 -13.77 -7.52
N ALA A 183 -4.66 -13.87 -8.16
CA ALA A 183 -3.85 -12.73 -8.56
C ALA A 183 -3.19 -12.98 -9.93
N ASN A 184 -3.95 -13.54 -10.87
CA ASN A 184 -3.49 -13.88 -12.23
C ASN A 184 -3.04 -12.65 -13.04
N ALA A 185 -3.64 -11.48 -12.79
CA ALA A 185 -3.36 -10.22 -13.46
C ALA A 185 -2.54 -9.25 -12.61
N SER A 186 -1.98 -9.69 -11.48
CA SER A 186 -1.19 -8.84 -10.61
C SER A 186 0.27 -8.82 -11.02
N ASP A 187 0.79 -7.61 -11.20
CA ASP A 187 2.22 -7.34 -11.41
C ASP A 187 2.96 -7.17 -10.07
N ILE A 188 4.28 -7.10 -10.13
CA ILE A 188 5.16 -6.82 -8.99
C ILE A 188 5.68 -5.39 -9.12
N ASP A 189 5.14 -4.47 -8.32
CA ASP A 189 5.55 -3.07 -8.30
C ASP A 189 6.72 -2.83 -7.33
N ILE A 190 7.86 -2.41 -7.87
CA ILE A 190 9.04 -1.98 -7.13
C ILE A 190 9.13 -0.46 -7.14
N PHE A 191 9.31 0.11 -5.96
CA PHE A 191 9.47 1.54 -5.74
C PHE A 191 10.86 1.83 -5.18
N MET A 192 11.39 3.00 -5.50
CA MET A 192 12.69 3.47 -5.04
C MET A 192 12.53 4.69 -4.12
N TYR A 193 13.33 4.75 -3.06
CA TYR A 193 13.30 5.87 -2.11
C TYR A 193 14.70 6.29 -1.65
N GLY A 194 14.88 7.58 -1.37
CA GLY A 194 16.14 8.12 -0.85
C GLY A 194 17.30 8.07 -1.85
N LEU A 195 17.02 8.04 -3.15
CA LEU A 195 18.04 7.98 -4.22
C LEU A 195 18.05 9.24 -5.08
N ASP A 196 19.23 9.58 -5.58
CA ASP A 196 19.37 10.48 -6.73
C ASP A 196 19.13 9.72 -8.05
N GLU A 197 18.93 10.47 -9.13
CA GLU A 197 18.60 9.93 -10.46
C GLU A 197 19.68 8.97 -10.99
N GLN A 198 20.96 9.29 -10.83
CA GLN A 198 22.04 8.46 -11.37
C GLN A 198 22.10 7.13 -10.63
N THR A 199 21.93 7.16 -9.31
CA THR A 199 21.85 5.96 -8.47
C THR A 199 20.62 5.14 -8.81
N ALA A 200 19.45 5.76 -8.98
CA ALA A 200 18.23 5.07 -9.40
C ALA A 200 18.38 4.34 -10.75
N ILE A 201 19.05 4.95 -11.74
CA ILE A 201 19.33 4.29 -13.02
C ILE A 201 20.22 3.05 -12.84
N ARG A 202 21.23 3.11 -11.96
CA ARG A 202 22.06 1.93 -11.64
C ARG A 202 21.23 0.84 -10.97
N ARG A 203 20.38 1.21 -10.01
CA ARG A 203 19.46 0.28 -9.33
C ARG A 203 18.51 -0.41 -10.30
N ILE A 204 17.93 0.30 -11.26
CA ILE A 204 17.07 -0.31 -12.30
C ILE A 204 17.82 -1.41 -13.08
N ARG A 205 19.10 -1.18 -13.43
CA ARG A 205 19.91 -2.19 -14.15
C ARG A 205 20.23 -3.40 -13.28
N GLU A 206 20.49 -3.21 -12.00
CA GLU A 206 20.73 -4.29 -11.03
C GLU A 206 19.48 -5.14 -10.80
N ILE A 207 18.31 -4.48 -10.69
CA ILE A 207 17.01 -5.14 -10.67
C ILE A 207 16.85 -5.98 -11.93
N GLU A 208 17.01 -5.39 -13.13
CA GLU A 208 16.89 -6.11 -14.39
C GLU A 208 17.82 -7.33 -14.44
N ALA A 209 19.09 -7.18 -14.06
CA ALA A 209 20.06 -8.27 -14.04
C ALA A 209 19.61 -9.43 -13.14
N THR A 210 19.08 -9.12 -11.95
CA THR A 210 18.54 -10.11 -11.01
C THR A 210 17.34 -10.84 -11.59
N LEU A 211 16.38 -10.11 -12.16
CA LEU A 211 15.19 -10.69 -12.79
C LEU A 211 15.56 -11.63 -13.94
N ARG A 212 16.48 -11.21 -14.81
CA ARG A 212 16.95 -12.02 -15.95
C ARG A 212 17.66 -13.28 -15.48
N LYS A 213 18.50 -13.18 -14.46
CA LYS A 213 19.22 -14.32 -13.85
C LYS A 213 18.23 -15.34 -13.28
N ASN A 214 17.28 -14.89 -12.46
CA ASN A 214 16.33 -15.77 -11.76
C ASN A 214 15.36 -16.45 -12.73
N GLN A 215 14.97 -15.76 -13.81
CA GLN A 215 14.18 -16.35 -14.90
C GLN A 215 15.01 -17.18 -15.90
N ARG A 216 16.34 -17.25 -15.75
CA ARG A 216 17.27 -17.93 -16.66
C ARG A 216 17.08 -17.46 -18.11
N LEU A 217 17.06 -16.14 -18.33
CA LEU A 217 16.89 -15.55 -19.65
C LEU A 217 18.24 -15.50 -20.39
N LEU A 218 18.25 -15.90 -21.66
CA LEU A 218 19.42 -15.78 -22.52
C LEU A 218 19.60 -14.32 -22.99
N PRO A 219 20.80 -13.93 -23.46
CA PRO A 219 20.99 -12.65 -24.13
C PRO A 219 19.98 -12.46 -25.27
N GLY A 220 19.38 -11.27 -25.36
CA GLY A 220 18.35 -10.96 -26.36
C GLY A 220 16.93 -11.49 -26.03
N MET A 221 16.75 -12.30 -24.98
CA MET A 221 15.41 -12.68 -24.49
C MET A 221 14.85 -11.64 -23.51
N GLY A 222 13.53 -11.43 -23.53
CA GLY A 222 12.84 -10.50 -22.62
C GLY A 222 12.59 -9.13 -23.24
N ILE A 223 11.51 -8.48 -22.80
CA ILE A 223 11.06 -7.18 -23.30
C ILE A 223 10.96 -6.22 -22.12
N SER A 224 11.53 -5.03 -22.27
CA SER A 224 11.41 -3.94 -21.31
C SER A 224 10.60 -2.81 -21.94
N LEU A 225 9.44 -2.49 -21.35
CA LEU A 225 8.56 -1.44 -21.82
C LEU A 225 8.69 -0.21 -20.91
N ARG A 226 9.17 0.90 -21.47
CA ARG A 226 9.26 2.17 -20.74
C ARG A 226 8.07 3.06 -21.07
N THR A 227 7.37 3.49 -20.03
CA THR A 227 6.36 4.55 -20.08
C THR A 227 6.87 5.80 -19.37
N LYS A 228 6.01 6.84 -19.27
CA LYS A 228 6.33 8.05 -18.50
C LYS A 228 6.60 7.75 -17.01
N ASN A 229 5.87 6.80 -16.44
CA ASN A 229 5.82 6.60 -14.99
C ASN A 229 6.47 5.30 -14.51
N ALA A 230 6.73 4.34 -15.40
CA ALA A 230 7.26 3.03 -15.03
C ALA A 230 8.08 2.39 -16.16
N ILE A 231 8.99 1.50 -15.78
CA ILE A 231 9.60 0.51 -16.67
C ILE A 231 9.04 -0.86 -16.29
N THR A 232 8.38 -1.54 -17.23
CA THR A 232 7.88 -2.90 -17.04
C THR A 232 8.82 -3.90 -17.68
N PHE A 233 9.38 -4.80 -16.88
CA PHE A 233 10.08 -5.99 -17.34
C PHE A 233 9.06 -7.10 -17.58
N VAL A 234 8.75 -7.33 -18.85
CA VAL A 234 7.77 -8.34 -19.27
C VAL A 234 8.41 -9.71 -19.16
N SER A 235 7.97 -10.48 -18.17
CA SER A 235 8.36 -11.88 -17.97
C SER A 235 7.90 -12.75 -19.15
N PRO A 236 8.82 -13.34 -19.93
CA PRO A 236 8.48 -14.13 -21.12
C PRO A 236 8.19 -15.61 -20.79
N LYS A 237 8.41 -16.04 -19.55
CA LYS A 237 8.21 -17.42 -19.10
C LYS A 237 7.12 -17.45 -18.03
N TRP A 238 6.10 -18.27 -18.26
CA TRP A 238 5.17 -18.66 -17.21
C TRP A 238 5.92 -19.49 -16.14
N PRO A 239 5.64 -19.36 -14.84
CA PRO A 239 4.59 -18.54 -14.20
C PRO A 239 5.05 -17.16 -13.67
N TYR A 240 6.17 -16.62 -14.16
CA TYR A 240 6.69 -15.35 -13.65
C TYR A 240 5.76 -14.18 -14.02
N ARG A 241 5.46 -13.35 -13.02
CA ARG A 241 4.69 -12.09 -13.17
C ARG A 241 5.55 -11.01 -13.80
N HIS A 242 4.94 -10.01 -14.42
CA HIS A 242 5.69 -8.85 -14.86
C HIS A 242 6.17 -8.05 -13.65
N VAL A 243 7.34 -7.44 -13.76
CA VAL A 243 7.91 -6.60 -12.70
C VAL A 243 7.96 -5.18 -13.20
N GLN A 244 7.35 -4.26 -12.47
CA GLN A 244 7.32 -2.84 -12.80
C GLN A 244 8.21 -2.08 -11.83
N VAL A 245 9.13 -1.28 -12.35
CA VAL A 245 9.87 -0.31 -11.55
C VAL A 245 9.25 1.06 -11.76
N ILE A 246 8.70 1.63 -10.70
CA ILE A 246 8.07 2.95 -10.71
C ILE A 246 9.17 4.03 -10.75
N LEU A 247 9.07 4.93 -11.71
CA LEU A 247 10.11 5.94 -11.99
C LEU A 247 10.05 7.17 -11.08
N ARG A 248 8.97 7.33 -10.30
CA ARG A 248 8.90 8.36 -9.28
C ARG A 248 9.85 8.00 -8.13
N LEU A 249 10.79 8.90 -7.84
CA LEU A 249 11.66 8.81 -6.67
C LEU A 249 10.97 9.43 -5.46
N TYR A 250 10.91 8.68 -4.37
CA TYR A 250 10.37 9.13 -3.10
C TYR A 250 11.50 9.49 -2.14
N GLN A 251 11.26 10.39 -1.20
CA GLN A 251 12.22 10.69 -0.13
C GLN A 251 12.28 9.56 0.90
N SER A 252 11.14 8.91 1.18
CA SER A 252 11.00 7.84 2.16
C SER A 252 9.87 6.86 1.84
N ILE A 253 9.83 5.74 2.56
CA ILE A 253 8.72 4.77 2.48
C ILE A 253 7.41 5.44 2.91
N THR A 254 7.47 6.36 3.87
CA THR A 254 6.30 7.14 4.28
C THR A 254 5.74 8.00 3.15
N GLU A 255 6.59 8.74 2.42
CA GLU A 255 6.10 9.52 1.27
C GLU A 255 5.40 8.62 0.24
N LEU A 256 5.99 7.45 -0.03
CA LEU A 256 5.41 6.45 -0.92
C LEU A 256 4.02 5.99 -0.45
N ILE A 257 3.92 5.46 0.78
CA ILE A 257 2.68 4.89 1.31
C ILE A 257 1.59 5.94 1.46
N THR A 258 1.94 7.14 1.92
CA THR A 258 0.98 8.24 1.99
C THR A 258 0.54 8.68 0.60
N GLY A 259 1.31 8.44 -0.46
CA GLY A 259 0.92 8.75 -1.84
C GLY A 259 -0.20 7.88 -2.42
N PHE A 260 -0.51 6.71 -1.84
CA PHE A 260 -1.53 5.82 -2.38
C PHE A 260 -2.96 6.31 -2.18
N ASP A 261 -3.76 6.13 -3.22
CA ASP A 261 -5.17 6.51 -3.33
C ASP A 261 -6.13 5.45 -2.76
N ILE A 262 -5.76 4.17 -2.87
CA ILE A 262 -6.51 3.04 -2.28
C ILE A 262 -5.96 2.71 -0.88
N ASP A 263 -6.85 2.58 0.10
CA ASP A 263 -6.48 2.37 1.50
C ASP A 263 -5.71 1.05 1.71
N CYS A 264 -6.25 -0.07 1.21
CA CYS A 264 -5.62 -1.38 1.39
C CYS A 264 -4.27 -1.50 0.68
N ALA A 265 -4.01 -0.68 -0.34
CA ALA A 265 -2.73 -0.65 -1.04
C ALA A 265 -1.60 -0.05 -0.19
N CYS A 266 -1.89 0.58 0.95
CA CYS A 266 -0.95 1.19 1.87
C CYS A 266 -0.11 0.16 2.65
N VAL A 267 0.59 -0.72 1.92
CA VAL A 267 1.48 -1.76 2.42
C VAL A 267 2.77 -1.72 1.60
N ALA A 268 3.91 -1.80 2.28
CA ALA A 268 5.23 -1.93 1.66
C ALA A 268 6.06 -3.00 2.36
N PHE A 269 6.93 -3.65 1.62
CA PHE A 269 7.88 -4.65 2.08
C PHE A 269 9.28 -4.30 1.58
N ASP A 270 10.24 -4.19 2.49
CA ASP A 270 11.63 -3.78 2.22
C ASP A 270 12.62 -4.95 2.18
N GLY A 271 12.14 -6.19 2.08
CA GLY A 271 12.98 -7.38 2.14
C GLY A 271 13.15 -7.96 3.55
N GLN A 272 12.89 -7.18 4.60
CA GLN A 272 13.01 -7.61 5.99
C GLN A 272 11.70 -7.46 6.77
N GLN A 273 10.97 -6.37 6.53
CA GLN A 273 9.80 -5.99 7.29
C GLN A 273 8.68 -5.46 6.41
N VAL A 274 7.45 -5.71 6.85
CA VAL A 274 6.24 -5.19 6.23
C VAL A 274 5.77 -3.98 7.01
N TYR A 275 5.52 -2.88 6.31
CA TYR A 275 5.01 -1.64 6.88
C TYR A 275 3.63 -1.33 6.31
N SER A 276 2.78 -0.71 7.12
CA SER A 276 1.50 -0.17 6.66
C SER A 276 1.17 1.14 7.37
N SER A 277 0.34 1.98 6.77
CA SER A 277 -0.23 3.14 7.46
C SER A 277 -1.40 2.70 8.35
N PRO A 278 -1.80 3.51 9.36
CA PRO A 278 -3.05 3.28 10.09
C PRO A 278 -4.28 3.10 9.18
N ARG A 279 -4.32 3.83 8.07
CA ARG A 279 -5.35 3.71 7.04
C ARG A 279 -5.33 2.34 6.35
N GLY A 280 -4.16 1.85 5.96
CA GLY A 280 -4.00 0.50 5.40
C GLY A 280 -4.40 -0.59 6.38
N ILE A 281 -3.98 -0.46 7.65
CA ILE A 281 -4.36 -1.38 8.73
C ILE A 281 -5.88 -1.43 8.90
N ALA A 282 -6.55 -0.28 8.96
CA ALA A 282 -7.99 -0.21 9.12
C ALA A 282 -8.72 -0.86 7.93
N ALA A 283 -8.23 -0.65 6.70
CA ALA A 283 -8.82 -1.25 5.51
C ALA A 283 -8.66 -2.78 5.46
N ILE A 284 -7.50 -3.29 5.88
CA ILE A 284 -7.25 -4.73 5.97
C ILE A 284 -8.10 -5.35 7.08
N SER A 285 -8.14 -4.72 8.26
CA SER A 285 -8.90 -5.21 9.43
C SER A 285 -10.41 -5.25 9.16
N THR A 286 -10.96 -4.24 8.48
CA THR A 286 -12.39 -4.18 8.17
C THR A 286 -12.76 -4.77 6.81
N ARG A 287 -11.77 -5.27 6.05
CA ARG A 287 -11.94 -5.69 4.64
C ARG A 287 -12.67 -4.66 3.78
N THR A 288 -12.41 -3.38 4.02
CA THR A 288 -13.14 -2.26 3.38
C THR A 288 -12.18 -1.17 2.95
N ASN A 289 -12.28 -0.73 1.70
CA ASN A 289 -11.67 0.53 1.26
C ASN A 289 -12.69 1.66 1.42
N THR A 290 -12.24 2.81 1.90
CA THR A 290 -13.06 4.00 1.95
C THR A 290 -12.85 4.83 0.69
N ILE A 291 -13.89 5.55 0.27
CA ILE A 291 -13.78 6.52 -0.82
C ILE A 291 -13.76 7.90 -0.18
N ASP A 292 -12.57 8.50 -0.18
CA ASP A 292 -12.42 9.90 0.18
C ASP A 292 -12.53 10.76 -1.08
N LEU A 293 -13.69 11.39 -1.27
CA LEU A 293 -13.95 12.27 -2.42
C LEU A 293 -13.04 13.51 -2.47
N THR A 294 -12.35 13.84 -1.38
CA THR A 294 -11.40 14.97 -1.31
C THR A 294 -10.00 14.60 -1.79
N ARG A 295 -9.70 13.30 -1.97
CA ARG A 295 -8.40 12.78 -2.41
C ARG A 295 -8.33 12.46 -3.90
N ARG A 296 -9.26 12.97 -4.72
CA ARG A 296 -9.24 12.77 -6.17
C ARG A 296 -7.96 13.36 -6.77
N SER A 297 -7.12 12.52 -7.37
CA SER A 297 -6.20 12.95 -8.40
C SER A 297 -7.02 13.57 -9.54
N PRO A 298 -6.65 14.74 -10.09
CA PRO A 298 -7.37 15.30 -11.23
C PRO A 298 -7.23 14.34 -12.41
N CYS A 299 -8.25 13.52 -12.65
CA CYS A 299 -8.36 12.77 -13.88
C CYS A 299 -8.55 13.78 -15.01
N THR A 300 -7.61 13.74 -15.96
CA THR A 300 -7.64 14.40 -17.26
C THR A 300 -9.03 14.39 -17.87
N SER A 301 -9.46 15.55 -18.35
CA SER A 301 -10.64 15.78 -19.17
C SER A 301 -10.88 14.65 -20.16
N VAL A 302 -12.04 13.99 -20.01
CA VAL A 302 -12.58 13.04 -20.98
C VAL A 302 -12.82 13.83 -22.27
N ILE A 303 -12.20 13.41 -23.38
CA ILE A 303 -12.57 13.92 -24.71
C ILE A 303 -13.98 13.39 -24.98
N HIS A 304 -14.96 14.30 -24.99
CA HIS A 304 -16.25 14.02 -25.60
C HIS A 304 -16.02 13.84 -27.10
N HIS A 305 -16.25 12.63 -27.58
CA HIS A 305 -16.42 12.41 -29.02
C HIS A 305 -17.89 12.70 -29.30
N ASP A 306 -18.17 13.94 -29.71
CA ASP A 306 -19.45 14.22 -30.37
C ASP A 306 -19.46 13.46 -31.70
N SER A 307 -20.61 12.83 -31.96
CA SER A 307 -20.94 12.08 -33.17
C SER A 307 -21.37 13.01 -34.30
#